data_AF-A0A0J7YMY0-F1
#
_entry.id   AF-A0A0J7YMY0-F1
#
_cell.length_a   1.000
_cell.length_b   1.000
_cell.length_c   1.000
_cell.angle_alpha   90.00
_cell.angle_beta   90.00
_cell.angle_gamma   90.00
#
_symmetry.space_group_name_H-M   'P 1'
#
loop_
_entity.id
_entity.type
_entity.pdbx_description
1 polymer ?
#
loop_
_entity_poly.entity_id
_entity_poly.type
_entity_poly.pdbx_seq_one_letter_code
_entity_poly.pdbx_strand_id
1 'polypeptide(L)'
;SVDRRLKGASRFHFKTQQVENDKIAIEVNYMDEQAQFAPEQIAAALFGCLKRITEKALAPISVQDCVIALPLYFTDMQRRALLDAAGLVGFNVLRLIHETTAVALQYGILRNLPEAAPFKVMFVDVGHSQTSVSVASFVQGKLTVWDVILIR
;
A
#
# COMPACT_ATOMS: atom_id res chain seq x y z
N SER A 1 -10.34 14.26 12.64
CA SER A 1 -9.51 15.09 13.53
C SER A 1 -8.29 14.30 13.97
N VAL A 2 -7.20 14.99 14.29
CA VAL A 2 -5.95 14.40 14.78
C VAL A 2 -6.17 13.59 16.06
N ASP A 3 -7.09 14.01 16.93
CA ASP A 3 -7.50 13.23 18.12
C ASP A 3 -7.97 11.81 17.80
N ARG A 4 -8.68 11.58 16.68
CA ARG A 4 -9.07 10.23 16.28
C ARG A 4 -7.87 9.40 15.81
N ARG A 5 -6.84 10.03 15.23
CA ARG A 5 -5.60 9.37 14.80
C ARG A 5 -4.71 9.05 16.01
N LEU A 6 -4.60 9.95 16.97
CA LEU A 6 -3.87 9.73 18.24
C LEU A 6 -4.56 8.70 19.13
N LYS A 7 -5.91 8.68 19.20
CA LYS A 7 -6.65 7.59 19.86
C LYS A 7 -6.47 6.23 19.18
N GLY A 8 -6.24 6.21 17.87
CA GLY A 8 -5.80 5.00 17.17
C GLY A 8 -4.36 4.62 17.50
N ALA A 9 -3.51 5.62 17.77
CA ALA A 9 -2.10 5.43 18.08
C ALA A 9 -1.83 4.84 19.46
N SER A 10 -2.80 4.88 20.40
CA SER A 10 -2.68 4.21 21.71
C SER A 10 -2.63 2.68 21.61
N ARG A 11 -2.85 2.11 20.42
CA ARG A 11 -2.66 0.67 20.12
C ARG A 11 -1.21 0.29 19.83
N PHE A 12 -0.33 1.28 19.63
CA PHE A 12 1.06 1.03 19.29
C PHE A 12 1.96 1.12 20.53
N HIS A 13 3.04 0.33 20.53
CA HIS A 13 4.04 0.31 21.61
C HIS A 13 5.06 1.46 21.50
N PHE A 14 5.02 2.25 20.44
CA PHE A 14 5.90 3.39 20.21
C PHE A 14 5.19 4.70 20.52
N LYS A 15 5.96 5.71 20.93
CA LYS A 15 5.43 7.04 21.23
C LYS A 15 5.09 7.78 19.94
N THR A 16 3.98 8.50 19.98
CA THR A 16 3.57 9.40 18.90
C THR A 16 3.27 10.78 19.47
N GLN A 17 3.64 11.81 18.74
CA GLN A 17 3.42 13.20 19.12
C GLN A 17 2.74 13.95 17.98
N GLN A 18 1.79 14.82 18.31
CA GLN A 18 1.28 15.78 17.33
C GLN A 18 2.33 16.86 17.08
N VAL A 19 2.58 17.13 15.80
CA VAL A 19 3.46 18.20 15.32
C VAL A 19 2.62 19.22 14.53
N GLU A 20 3.25 20.32 14.12
CA GLU A 20 2.58 21.41 13.39
C GLU A 20 1.78 20.92 12.18
N ASN A 21 0.75 21.67 11.80
CA ASN A 21 -0.15 21.38 10.68
C ASN A 21 -0.91 20.05 10.78
N ASP A 22 -1.34 19.67 12.00
CA ASP A 22 -2.14 18.45 12.23
C ASP A 22 -1.48 17.14 11.80
N LYS A 23 -0.14 17.15 11.74
CA LYS A 23 0.69 15.97 11.44
C LYS A 23 1.05 15.24 12.73
N ILE A 24 1.48 13.99 12.57
CA ILE A 24 1.93 13.13 13.68
C ILE A 24 3.37 12.75 13.40
N ALA A 25 4.21 12.79 14.43
CA ALA A 25 5.57 12.28 14.43
C ALA A 25 5.66 11.03 15.30
N ILE A 26 6.54 10.11 14.92
CA ILE A 26 6.87 8.90 15.65
C ILE A 26 8.23 9.14 16.31
N GLU A 27 8.28 9.00 17.63
CA GLU A 27 9.50 9.18 18.42
C GLU A 27 10.17 7.83 18.65
N VAL A 28 11.45 7.73 18.30
CA VAL A 28 12.26 6.52 18.46
C VAL A 28 13.64 6.87 18.98
N ASN A 29 14.24 5.94 19.73
CA ASN A 29 15.66 6.03 20.04
C ASN A 29 16.47 5.54 18.82
N TYR A 30 17.26 6.42 18.22
CA TYR A 30 18.10 6.14 17.07
C TYR A 30 19.52 6.61 17.36
N MET A 31 20.48 5.68 17.30
CA MET A 31 21.90 5.96 17.60
C MET A 31 22.09 6.62 18.98
N ASP A 32 21.38 6.12 20.00
CA ASP A 32 21.37 6.62 21.38
C ASP A 32 20.81 8.04 21.57
N GLU A 33 20.16 8.60 20.56
CA GLU A 33 19.47 9.89 20.60
C GLU A 33 17.97 9.75 20.34
N GLN A 34 17.16 10.62 20.97
CA GLN A 34 15.73 10.70 20.66
C GLN A 34 15.54 11.40 19.32
N ALA A 35 15.04 10.66 18.33
CA ALA A 35 14.77 11.16 17.00
C ALA A 35 13.26 11.11 16.69
N GLN A 36 12.80 12.09 15.91
CA GLN A 36 11.42 12.17 15.46
C GLN A 36 11.36 11.92 13.95
N PHE A 37 10.49 11.01 13.54
CA PHE A 37 10.26 10.69 12.14
C PHE A 37 8.81 10.90 11.75
N ALA A 38 8.60 11.48 10.59
CA ALA A 38 7.29 11.50 9.95
C ALA A 38 6.92 10.08 9.45
N PRO A 39 5.63 9.70 9.41
CA PRO A 39 5.18 8.42 8.86
C PRO A 39 5.72 8.14 7.45
N GLU A 40 5.87 9.17 6.63
CA GLU A 40 6.42 9.11 5.28
C GLU A 40 7.90 8.70 5.29
N GLN A 41 8.69 9.15 6.27
CA GLN A 41 10.09 8.75 6.42
C GLN A 41 10.21 7.29 6.87
N ILE A 42 9.32 6.83 7.75
CA ILE A 42 9.26 5.41 8.14
C ILE A 42 8.86 4.53 6.95
N ALA A 43 7.87 4.96 6.15
CA ALA A 43 7.48 4.27 4.93
C ALA A 43 8.62 4.26 3.89
N ALA A 44 9.35 5.36 3.74
CA ALA A 44 10.53 5.45 2.89
C ALA A 44 11.63 4.47 3.33
N ALA A 45 11.90 4.36 4.64
CA ALA A 45 12.86 3.39 5.17
C ALA A 45 12.46 1.95 4.81
N LEU A 46 11.15 1.61 4.90
CA LEU A 46 10.63 0.33 4.44
C LEU A 46 10.85 0.12 2.94
N PHE A 47 10.51 1.11 2.11
CA PHE A 47 10.73 1.05 0.66
C PHE A 47 12.20 0.89 0.29
N GLY A 48 13.11 1.57 0.98
CA GLY A 48 14.55 1.42 0.79
C GLY A 48 15.04 0.01 1.16
N CYS A 49 14.47 -0.58 2.22
CA CYS A 49 14.75 -1.97 2.58
C CYS A 49 14.29 -2.94 1.49
N LEU A 50 13.07 -2.78 0.98
CA LEU A 50 12.53 -3.59 -0.11
C LEU A 50 13.36 -3.45 -1.39
N LYS A 51 13.73 -2.22 -1.78
CA LYS A 51 14.61 -1.94 -2.92
C LYS A 51 15.91 -2.74 -2.83
N ARG A 52 16.60 -2.65 -1.70
CA ARG A 52 17.86 -3.37 -1.45
C ARG A 52 17.70 -4.88 -1.51
N ILE A 53 16.60 -5.43 -0.98
CA ILE A 53 16.31 -6.87 -1.05
C ILE A 53 16.13 -7.30 -2.51
N THR A 54 15.35 -6.55 -3.28
CA THR A 54 15.08 -6.86 -4.69
C THR A 54 16.33 -6.71 -5.56
N GLU A 55 17.08 -5.62 -5.41
CA GLU A 55 18.34 -5.40 -6.17
C GLU A 55 19.37 -6.49 -5.87
N LYS A 56 19.45 -6.96 -4.62
CA LYS A 56 20.31 -8.11 -4.27
C LYS A 56 19.86 -9.40 -4.97
N ALA A 57 18.56 -9.63 -5.11
CA ALA A 57 18.01 -10.82 -5.76
C ALA A 57 18.13 -10.78 -7.29
N LEU A 58 18.09 -9.59 -7.90
CA LEU A 58 18.13 -9.37 -9.35
C LEU A 58 19.50 -8.90 -9.86
N ALA A 59 20.54 -8.95 -9.02
CA ALA A 59 21.86 -8.40 -9.35
C ALA A 59 22.33 -8.88 -10.75
N PRO A 60 22.82 -7.98 -11.62
CA PRO A 60 23.21 -6.59 -11.35
C PRO A 60 22.15 -5.52 -11.65
N ILE A 61 20.86 -5.86 -11.72
CA ILE A 61 19.79 -4.93 -12.12
C ILE A 61 19.46 -3.95 -10.98
N SER A 62 19.51 -2.64 -11.26
CA SER A 62 18.99 -1.61 -10.34
C SER A 62 17.48 -1.45 -10.51
N VAL A 63 16.78 -1.24 -9.39
CA VAL A 63 15.32 -1.14 -9.35
C VAL A 63 14.92 0.32 -9.14
N GLN A 64 14.36 0.93 -10.18
CA GLN A 64 13.92 2.34 -10.15
C GLN A 64 12.41 2.47 -10.27
N ASP A 65 11.79 1.69 -11.14
CA ASP A 65 10.35 1.76 -11.38
C ASP A 65 9.58 0.83 -10.45
N CYS A 66 8.44 1.30 -9.95
CA CYS A 66 7.55 0.47 -9.15
C CYS A 66 6.07 0.79 -9.36
N VAL A 67 5.22 -0.19 -9.04
CA VAL A 67 3.78 -0.03 -8.88
C VAL A 67 3.47 -0.38 -7.44
N ILE A 68 2.72 0.48 -6.75
CA ILE A 68 2.42 0.28 -5.32
C ILE A 68 0.94 -0.04 -5.18
N ALA A 69 0.65 -1.17 -4.53
CA ALA A 69 -0.71 -1.55 -4.17
C ALA A 69 -1.14 -0.82 -2.89
N LEU A 70 -2.39 -0.37 -2.86
CA LEU A 70 -2.96 0.42 -1.78
C LEU A 70 -4.30 -0.14 -1.28
N PRO A 71 -4.57 -0.03 0.03
CA PRO A 71 -5.89 -0.28 0.57
C PRO A 71 -6.93 0.72 0.04
N LEU A 72 -8.15 0.28 -0.21
CA LEU A 72 -9.22 1.11 -0.80
C LEU A 72 -9.62 2.31 0.06
N TYR A 73 -9.48 2.21 1.39
CA TYR A 73 -9.85 3.29 2.30
C TYR A 73 -8.81 4.42 2.36
N PHE A 74 -7.67 4.31 1.65
CA PHE A 74 -6.68 5.38 1.61
C PHE A 74 -7.26 6.64 0.97
N THR A 75 -7.22 7.73 1.73
CA THR A 75 -7.57 9.07 1.28
C THR A 75 -6.51 9.63 0.33
N ASP A 76 -6.86 10.63 -0.48
CA ASP A 76 -5.91 11.24 -1.42
C ASP A 76 -4.69 11.85 -0.74
N MET A 77 -4.83 12.36 0.49
CA MET A 77 -3.68 12.82 1.28
C MET A 77 -2.73 11.68 1.63
N GLN A 78 -3.25 10.51 2.01
CA GLN A 78 -2.41 9.34 2.31
C GLN A 78 -1.75 8.77 1.05
N ARG A 79 -2.44 8.84 -0.10
CA ARG A 79 -1.87 8.43 -1.40
C ARG A 79 -0.68 9.32 -1.78
N ARG A 80 -0.81 10.64 -1.62
CA ARG A 80 0.29 11.60 -1.83
C ARG A 80 1.45 11.36 -0.88
N ALA A 81 1.17 11.18 0.41
CA ALA A 81 2.18 10.85 1.42
C ALA A 81 2.97 9.57 1.07
N LEU A 82 2.32 8.58 0.47
CA LEU A 82 2.98 7.37 0.01
C LEU A 82 3.88 7.61 -1.22
N LEU A 83 3.46 8.46 -2.15
CA LEU A 83 4.28 8.89 -3.29
C LEU A 83 5.50 9.69 -2.83
N ASP A 84 5.31 10.58 -1.85
CA ASP A 84 6.41 11.34 -1.24
C ASP A 84 7.42 10.40 -0.59
N ALA A 85 6.95 9.41 0.17
CA ALA A 85 7.80 8.37 0.76
C ALA A 85 8.57 7.55 -0.29
N ALA A 86 7.94 7.20 -1.42
CA ALA A 86 8.60 6.51 -2.52
C ALA A 86 9.65 7.40 -3.20
N GLY A 87 9.38 8.70 -3.34
CA GLY A 87 10.32 9.69 -3.87
C GLY A 87 11.59 9.82 -3.04
N LEU A 88 11.49 9.73 -1.70
CA LEU A 88 12.63 9.79 -0.79
C LEU A 88 13.69 8.69 -1.04
N VAL A 89 13.29 7.56 -1.62
CA VAL A 89 14.21 6.45 -1.98
C VAL A 89 14.52 6.34 -3.48
N GLY A 90 14.09 7.35 -4.25
CA GLY A 90 14.30 7.42 -5.69
C GLY A 90 13.53 6.36 -6.47
N PHE A 91 12.32 5.99 -6.01
CA PHE A 91 11.40 5.21 -6.83
C PHE A 91 10.61 6.11 -7.78
N ASN A 92 10.51 5.68 -9.04
CA ASN A 92 9.56 6.21 -10.00
C ASN A 92 8.27 5.38 -9.92
N VAL A 93 7.25 5.93 -9.26
CA VAL A 93 5.96 5.24 -9.08
C VAL A 93 5.13 5.37 -10.35
N LEU A 94 5.10 4.31 -11.16
CA LEU A 94 4.36 4.28 -12.43
C LEU A 94 2.85 4.37 -12.22
N ARG A 95 2.37 3.72 -11.16
CA ARG A 95 0.95 3.70 -10.80
C ARG A 95 0.75 3.32 -9.35
N LEU A 96 -0.25 3.93 -8.73
CA LEU A 96 -0.89 3.41 -7.53
C LEU A 96 -2.10 2.57 -7.96
N ILE A 97 -2.17 1.33 -7.48
CA ILE A 97 -3.26 0.40 -7.80
C ILE A 97 -3.95 -0.05 -6.51
N HIS A 98 -5.24 -0.36 -6.56
CA HIS A 98 -5.89 -1.00 -5.42
C HIS A 98 -5.47 -2.47 -5.31
N GLU A 99 -5.20 -2.94 -4.10
CA GLU A 99 -4.83 -4.33 -3.81
C GLU A 99 -5.79 -5.32 -4.47
N THR A 100 -7.10 -5.12 -4.29
CA THR A 100 -8.14 -5.97 -4.89
C THR A 100 -8.14 -5.96 -6.43
N THR A 101 -7.72 -4.86 -7.05
CA THR A 101 -7.58 -4.78 -8.52
C THR A 101 -6.30 -5.48 -8.98
N ALA A 102 -5.21 -5.37 -8.22
CA ALA A 102 -3.98 -6.10 -8.50
C ALA A 102 -4.19 -7.62 -8.42
N VAL A 103 -4.96 -8.10 -7.43
CA VAL A 103 -5.35 -9.51 -7.30
C VAL A 103 -6.21 -9.94 -8.50
N ALA A 104 -7.22 -9.15 -8.87
CA ALA A 104 -8.04 -9.45 -10.04
C ALA A 104 -7.21 -9.50 -11.33
N LEU A 105 -6.26 -8.57 -11.51
CA LEU A 105 -5.36 -8.54 -12.65
C LEU A 105 -4.48 -9.80 -12.71
N GLN A 106 -3.87 -10.17 -11.58
CA GLN A 106 -3.07 -11.39 -11.48
C GLN A 106 -3.88 -12.63 -11.83
N TYR A 107 -5.12 -12.72 -11.33
CA TYR A 107 -6.02 -13.83 -11.65
C TYR A 107 -6.32 -13.90 -13.16
N GLY A 108 -6.63 -12.76 -13.78
CA GLY A 108 -6.95 -12.68 -15.20
C GLY A 108 -5.79 -13.02 -16.13
N ILE A 109 -4.54 -12.77 -15.70
CA ILE A 109 -3.33 -13.11 -16.47
C ILE A 109 -3.01 -14.61 -16.36
N LEU A 110 -3.14 -15.18 -15.17
CA LEU A 110 -2.69 -16.56 -14.89
C LEU A 110 -3.71 -17.63 -15.28
N ARG A 111 -4.98 -17.27 -15.48
CA ARG A 111 -6.05 -18.24 -15.74
C ARG A 111 -6.51 -18.19 -17.19
N ASN A 112 -6.73 -19.38 -17.77
CA ASN A 112 -7.43 -19.52 -19.03
C ASN A 112 -8.91 -19.25 -18.80
N LEU A 113 -9.34 -18.03 -19.13
CA LEU A 113 -10.71 -17.58 -18.97
C LEU A 113 -11.57 -18.08 -20.15
N PRO A 114 -12.84 -18.45 -19.91
CA PRO A 114 -13.75 -18.83 -20.98
C PRO A 114 -13.97 -17.67 -21.97
N GLU A 115 -13.93 -17.94 -23.28
CA GLU A 115 -14.19 -16.91 -24.31
C GLU A 115 -15.68 -16.55 -24.44
N ALA A 116 -16.57 -17.51 -24.13
CA ALA A 116 -17.98 -17.43 -24.52
C ALA A 116 -18.86 -16.50 -23.66
N ALA A 117 -18.46 -16.19 -22.42
CA ALA A 117 -19.29 -15.38 -21.52
C ALA A 117 -18.47 -14.68 -20.42
N PRO A 118 -18.96 -13.53 -19.90
CA PRO A 118 -18.35 -12.88 -18.75
C PRO A 118 -18.27 -13.82 -17.54
N PHE A 119 -17.05 -14.13 -17.10
CA PHE A 119 -16.81 -14.98 -15.94
C PHE A 119 -16.63 -14.10 -14.70
N LYS A 120 -17.42 -14.34 -13.66
CA LYS A 120 -17.38 -13.53 -12.43
C LYS A 120 -16.64 -14.28 -11.33
N VAL A 121 -15.74 -13.58 -10.66
CA VAL A 121 -14.96 -14.11 -9.54
C VAL A 121 -15.05 -13.15 -8.38
N MET A 122 -15.26 -13.71 -7.19
CA MET A 122 -15.20 -12.99 -5.94
C MET A 122 -13.85 -13.26 -5.28
N PHE A 123 -13.15 -12.20 -4.92
CA PHE A 123 -11.93 -12.25 -4.13
C PHE A 123 -12.24 -11.85 -2.70
N VAL A 124 -11.75 -12.63 -1.75
CA VAL A 124 -11.84 -12.34 -0.32
C VAL A 124 -10.42 -12.22 0.21
N ASP A 125 -10.06 -11.03 0.66
CA ASP A 125 -8.76 -10.73 1.26
C ASP A 125 -8.94 -10.48 2.76
N VAL A 126 -8.32 -11.34 3.57
CA VAL A 126 -8.34 -11.28 5.03
C VAL A 126 -6.92 -10.97 5.51
N GLY A 127 -6.65 -9.69 5.68
CA GLY A 127 -5.38 -9.18 6.19
C GLY A 127 -5.37 -8.96 7.69
N HIS A 128 -4.24 -8.48 8.21
CA HIS A 128 -4.06 -8.21 9.63
C HIS A 128 -5.00 -7.13 10.18
N SER A 129 -5.22 -6.06 9.41
CA SER A 129 -5.97 -4.87 9.83
C SER A 129 -7.31 -4.71 9.13
N GLN A 130 -7.57 -5.50 8.09
CA GLN A 130 -8.69 -5.31 7.20
C GLN A 130 -9.12 -6.63 6.58
N THR A 131 -10.43 -6.80 6.43
CA THR A 131 -11.01 -7.76 5.50
C THR A 131 -11.70 -7.01 4.36
N SER A 132 -11.45 -7.41 3.12
CA SER A 132 -12.10 -6.85 1.93
C SER A 132 -12.64 -7.95 1.01
N VAL A 133 -13.75 -7.65 0.35
CA VAL A 133 -14.38 -8.54 -0.63
C VAL A 133 -14.57 -7.76 -1.91
N SER A 134 -14.02 -8.23 -3.02
CA SER A 134 -14.23 -7.64 -4.35
C SER A 134 -14.85 -8.63 -5.31
N VAL A 135 -15.68 -8.14 -6.22
CA VAL A 135 -16.21 -8.94 -7.33
C VAL A 135 -15.68 -8.36 -8.63
N ALA A 136 -15.03 -9.20 -9.44
CA ALA A 136 -14.57 -8.83 -10.77
C ALA A 136 -15.19 -9.73 -11.83
N SER A 137 -15.52 -9.14 -12.97
CA SER A 137 -15.91 -9.87 -14.17
C SER A 137 -14.79 -9.82 -15.19
N PHE A 138 -14.55 -10.97 -15.79
CA PHE A 138 -13.49 -11.23 -16.73
C PHE A 138 -14.07 -11.56 -18.10
N VAL A 139 -13.48 -10.96 -19.12
CA VAL A 139 -13.63 -11.28 -20.54
C VAL A 139 -12.20 -11.42 -21.08
N GLN A 140 -11.99 -12.14 -22.17
CA GLN A 140 -10.66 -12.29 -22.76
C GLN A 140 -10.00 -10.91 -22.98
N GLY A 141 -8.83 -10.70 -22.36
CA GLY A 141 -8.07 -9.45 -22.44
C GLY A 141 -8.64 -8.27 -21.63
N LYS A 142 -9.76 -8.41 -20.91
CA LYS A 142 -10.38 -7.33 -20.14
C LYS A 142 -10.94 -7.81 -18.80
N LEU A 143 -10.65 -7.06 -17.74
CA LEU A 143 -11.32 -7.21 -16.45
C LEU A 143 -12.09 -5.94 -16.10
N THR A 144 -13.18 -6.10 -15.35
CA THR A 144 -13.94 -5.00 -14.76
C THR A 144 -14.20 -5.35 -13.30
N VAL A 145 -13.77 -4.50 -12.38
CA VAL A 145 -14.13 -4.61 -10.95
C VAL A 145 -15.51 -3.99 -10.78
N TRP A 146 -16.46 -4.77 -10.28
CA TRP A 146 -17.86 -4.36 -10.15
C TRP A 146 -18.11 -3.63 -8.85
N ASP A 147 -17.70 -4.25 -7.76
CA ASP A 147 -17.90 -3.71 -6.44
C ASP A 147 -16.79 -4.18 -5.50
N VAL A 148 -16.51 -3.36 -4.49
CA VAL A 148 -15.60 -3.72 -3.41
C VAL A 148 -16.15 -3.27 -2.08
N ILE A 149 -16.31 -4.24 -1.17
CA ILE A 149 -16.84 -4.05 0.16
C ILE A 149 -15.70 -4.20 1.16
N LEU A 150 -15.64 -3.25 2.10
CA LEU A 150 -14.74 -3.34 3.24
C LEU A 150 -15.52 -3.82 4.46
N ILE A 151 -15.08 -4.94 5.04
CA ILE A 151 -15.67 -5.49 6.25
C ILE A 151 -14.91 -4.89 7.44
N ARG A 152 -15.61 -4.14 8.29
CA ARG A 152 -15.10 -3.52 9.51
C ARG A 152 -15.66 -4.19 10.75
#